data_AF-A0AB38UJU1-F1
#
_entry.id   AF-A0AB38UJU1-F1
#
_cell.length_a   1.000
_cell.length_b   1.000
_cell.length_c   1.000
_cell.angle_alpha   90.00
_cell.angle_beta   90.00
_cell.angle_gamma   90.00
#
_symmetry.space_group_name_H-M   'P 1'
#
loop_
_entity.id
_entity.type
_entity.pdbx_description
1 polymer ?
#
loop_
_entity_poly.entity_id
_entity_poly.type
_entity_poly.pdbx_seq_one_letter_code
_entity_poly.pdbx_strand_id
1 'polypeptide(L)'
;MKMTNDKGKYSQYLTVAGSYFANKGWVHLLLAGGLYILYKMFFRTSLPFFLTISSLPLMTAIFLLIIKYSKQSFYTLFTLQFLLAAAYAVTDIPLGVATLMCTLFVVVLLFAYGMHEKIDWSESRNGMLMLFLIWGVYCILEIANPNNVQAAWNISITHYLIYPIVCAVIVPLAIRNIKGIQWLLIIWSLFILLAAAKGYWQKNCGFNEREQYFLYVLGGARTHIIWSGIRYFSFFSDAANFGVHMAMGVSLFGISLFYIKGVWLKIYFIIVIIAAIYGMGISGTRAAIALPIGALGSFIILSRNRKACITGISVLALLFLFFVCTNIGDDNQYIRKMRSAFRPSQDASYQLRVDNRKKMRELMIHKPFGYGIGLSKGDRFYPKERMPYPPDSWLVSVWVETGIIGLVLYLAVHGVLFAWCGWILMFKIMNKRLRGLLTAWLCTAAGFYLAAYANDVMQYPNSIPIYTAFALCFAGPYIDKRMQQSKETELKNEQ
;
A
#
# COMPACT_ATOMS: atom_id res chain seq x y z
N MET A 1 54.33 -0.91 -16.99
CA MET A 1 53.75 -0.63 -18.33
C MET A 1 52.34 -0.08 -18.14
N LYS A 2 52.18 1.25 -18.16
CA LYS A 2 50.90 1.93 -17.90
C LYS A 2 50.15 2.02 -19.24
N MET A 3 49.10 1.21 -19.44
CA MET A 3 48.19 1.38 -20.57
C MET A 3 47.36 2.65 -20.33
N THR A 4 47.75 3.74 -20.98
CA THR A 4 46.93 4.95 -21.11
C THR A 4 45.76 4.64 -22.04
N ASN A 5 44.58 4.39 -21.47
CA ASN A 5 43.35 4.22 -22.22
C ASN A 5 42.94 5.58 -22.80
N ASP A 6 43.07 5.72 -24.11
CA ASP A 6 42.92 6.96 -24.87
C ASP A 6 41.43 7.32 -24.98
N LYS A 7 40.87 7.91 -23.90
CA LYS A 7 39.45 8.27 -23.75
C LYS A 7 38.92 9.15 -24.89
N GLY A 8 39.79 9.90 -25.58
CA GLY A 8 39.43 10.75 -26.72
C GLY A 8 38.96 9.94 -27.94
N LYS A 9 39.67 8.85 -28.27
CA LYS A 9 39.32 7.99 -29.42
C LYS A 9 38.00 7.25 -29.20
N TYR A 10 37.79 6.67 -28.02
CA TYR A 10 36.53 5.96 -27.71
C TYR A 10 35.30 6.88 -27.74
N SER A 11 35.44 8.11 -27.24
CA SER A 11 34.38 9.12 -27.32
C SER A 11 34.03 9.43 -28.77
N GLN A 12 35.03 9.55 -29.64
CA GLN A 12 34.85 9.90 -31.05
C GLN A 12 34.19 8.75 -31.86
N TYR A 13 34.56 7.49 -31.60
CA TYR A 13 33.88 6.34 -32.22
C TYR A 13 32.42 6.20 -31.75
N LEU A 14 32.12 6.50 -30.48
CA LEU A 14 30.75 6.50 -29.95
C LEU A 14 29.89 7.64 -30.51
N THR A 15 30.45 8.85 -30.72
CA THR A 15 29.71 9.93 -31.39
C THR A 15 29.50 9.65 -32.87
N VAL A 16 30.49 9.06 -33.56
CA VAL A 16 30.34 8.67 -34.97
C VAL A 16 29.31 7.55 -35.11
N ALA A 17 29.37 6.51 -34.29
CA ALA A 17 28.36 5.44 -34.25
C ALA A 17 26.97 5.99 -33.88
N GLY A 18 26.88 6.87 -32.89
CA GLY A 18 25.65 7.56 -32.51
C GLY A 18 25.06 8.39 -33.65
N SER A 19 25.89 9.12 -34.40
CA SER A 19 25.45 9.87 -35.58
C SER A 19 25.05 8.98 -36.76
N TYR A 20 25.67 7.79 -36.88
CA TYR A 20 25.37 6.80 -37.93
C TYR A 20 24.01 6.13 -37.66
N PHE A 21 23.72 5.78 -36.41
CA PHE A 21 22.41 5.24 -35.99
C PHE A 21 21.31 6.29 -35.89
N ALA A 22 21.66 7.56 -35.65
CA ALA A 22 20.70 8.69 -35.64
C ALA A 22 20.34 9.21 -37.04
N ASN A 23 20.95 8.67 -38.11
CA ASN A 23 20.63 9.08 -39.48
C ASN A 23 19.19 8.68 -39.83
N LYS A 24 18.38 9.64 -40.31
CA LYS A 24 16.90 9.50 -40.49
C LYS A 24 16.50 8.23 -41.24
N GLY A 25 17.34 7.75 -42.15
CA GLY A 25 17.11 6.53 -42.94
C GLY A 25 16.92 5.25 -42.10
N TRP A 26 17.74 5.00 -41.08
CA TRP A 26 17.64 3.78 -40.27
C TRP A 26 16.37 3.74 -39.41
N VAL A 27 15.96 4.91 -38.90
CA VAL A 27 14.71 5.06 -38.16
C VAL A 27 13.53 4.74 -39.06
N HIS A 28 13.50 5.26 -40.30
CA HIS A 28 12.45 4.95 -41.26
C HIS A 28 12.46 3.47 -41.71
N LEU A 29 13.64 2.84 -41.81
CA LEU A 29 13.79 1.44 -42.21
C LEU A 29 13.31 0.48 -41.09
N LEU A 30 13.61 0.81 -39.82
CA LEU A 30 13.06 0.09 -38.66
C LEU A 30 11.55 0.30 -38.51
N LEU A 31 11.04 1.50 -38.78
CA LEU A 31 9.61 1.79 -38.77
C LEU A 31 8.88 1.03 -39.88
N ALA A 32 9.42 1.01 -41.09
CA ALA A 32 8.88 0.26 -42.22
C ALA A 32 8.94 -1.26 -41.96
N GLY A 33 10.04 -1.77 -41.40
CA GLY A 33 10.18 -3.16 -40.99
C GLY A 33 9.19 -3.56 -39.91
N GLY A 34 9.00 -2.70 -38.89
CA GLY A 34 8.02 -2.90 -37.83
C GLY A 34 6.57 -2.88 -38.35
N LEU A 35 6.23 -1.93 -39.22
CA LEU A 35 4.93 -1.85 -39.88
C LEU A 35 4.66 -3.07 -40.78
N TYR A 36 5.68 -3.58 -41.47
CA TYR A 36 5.58 -4.76 -42.31
C TYR A 36 5.36 -6.05 -41.48
N ILE A 37 6.01 -6.17 -40.32
CA ILE A 37 5.79 -7.27 -39.37
C ILE A 37 4.36 -7.20 -38.81
N LEU A 38 3.88 -6.01 -38.42
CA LEU A 38 2.50 -5.80 -37.97
C LEU A 38 1.47 -6.13 -39.06
N TYR A 39 1.73 -5.72 -40.31
CA TYR A 39 0.90 -6.05 -41.47
C TYR A 39 0.83 -7.56 -41.72
N LYS A 40 1.97 -8.27 -41.73
CA LYS A 40 1.99 -9.73 -41.91
C LYS A 40 1.28 -10.48 -40.78
N MET A 41 1.31 -9.95 -39.56
CA MET A 41 0.67 -10.57 -38.40
C MET A 41 -0.84 -10.31 -38.32
N PHE A 42 -1.33 -9.19 -38.84
CA PHE A 42 -2.76 -8.90 -38.98
C PHE A 42 -3.52 -10.01 -39.72
N PHE A 43 -2.87 -10.63 -40.72
CA PHE A 43 -3.46 -11.72 -41.51
C PHE A 43 -3.18 -13.14 -40.98
N ARG A 44 -2.30 -13.30 -39.97
CA ARG A 44 -1.84 -14.64 -39.52
C ARG A 44 -2.09 -14.98 -38.05
N THR A 45 -2.49 -14.03 -37.20
CA THR A 45 -2.61 -14.26 -35.74
C THR A 45 -3.94 -13.79 -35.16
N SER A 46 -4.29 -14.33 -33.98
CA SER A 46 -5.50 -13.95 -33.24
C SER A 46 -5.47 -12.48 -32.78
N LEU A 47 -6.64 -11.82 -32.79
CA LEU A 47 -6.82 -10.41 -32.41
C LEU A 47 -6.15 -10.01 -31.07
N PRO A 48 -6.19 -10.83 -30.00
CA PRO A 48 -5.53 -10.48 -28.73
C PRO A 48 -4.00 -10.39 -28.83
N PHE A 49 -3.39 -11.25 -29.65
CA PHE A 49 -1.93 -11.29 -29.81
C PHE A 49 -1.42 -10.09 -30.62
N PHE A 50 -2.17 -9.71 -31.66
CA PHE A 50 -1.92 -8.49 -32.44
C PHE A 50 -2.02 -7.22 -31.59
N LEU A 51 -3.05 -7.10 -30.74
CA LEU A 51 -3.22 -5.95 -29.85
C LEU A 51 -2.08 -5.83 -28.83
N THR A 52 -1.61 -6.97 -28.30
CA THR A 52 -0.49 -7.02 -27.34
C THR A 52 0.80 -6.49 -27.96
N ILE A 53 1.17 -6.95 -29.15
CA ILE A 53 2.40 -6.52 -29.84
C ILE A 53 2.27 -5.09 -30.40
N SER A 54 1.09 -4.67 -30.82
CA SER A 54 0.83 -3.29 -31.27
C SER A 54 0.93 -2.28 -30.12
N SER A 55 0.70 -2.73 -28.88
CA SER A 55 0.88 -1.88 -27.68
C SER A 55 2.35 -1.77 -27.24
N LEU A 56 3.24 -2.62 -27.72
CA LEU A 56 4.64 -2.71 -27.30
C LEU A 56 5.44 -1.41 -27.54
N PRO A 57 5.30 -0.70 -28.68
CA PRO A 57 5.91 0.61 -28.90
C PRO A 57 5.42 1.67 -27.89
N LEU A 58 4.12 1.67 -27.60
CA LEU A 58 3.51 2.56 -26.61
C LEU A 58 4.00 2.22 -25.19
N MET A 59 4.09 0.94 -24.84
CA MET A 59 4.67 0.47 -23.58
C MET A 59 6.14 0.85 -23.46
N THR A 60 6.94 0.74 -24.53
CA THR A 60 8.33 1.20 -24.55
C THR A 60 8.46 2.72 -24.50
N ALA A 61 7.53 3.48 -25.08
CA ALA A 61 7.53 4.94 -24.98
C ALA A 61 7.15 5.40 -23.56
N ILE A 62 6.13 4.79 -22.96
CA ILE A 62 5.78 4.98 -21.54
C ILE A 62 6.97 4.60 -20.65
N PHE A 63 7.64 3.49 -20.93
CA PHE A 63 8.85 3.04 -20.24
C PHE A 63 9.99 4.07 -20.31
N LEU A 64 10.29 4.60 -21.49
CA LEU A 64 11.32 5.62 -21.68
C LEU A 64 10.93 6.96 -21.02
N LEU A 65 9.64 7.30 -21.00
CA LEU A 65 9.14 8.47 -20.29
C LEU A 65 9.24 8.31 -18.77
N ILE A 66 8.95 7.13 -18.22
CA ILE A 66 9.13 6.83 -16.79
C ILE A 66 10.61 6.95 -16.38
N ILE A 67 11.53 6.46 -17.21
CA ILE A 67 12.98 6.61 -16.99
C ILE A 67 13.38 8.09 -17.05
N LYS A 68 12.90 8.83 -18.06
CA LYS A 68 13.21 10.26 -18.25
C LYS A 68 12.68 11.13 -17.11
N TYR A 69 11.55 10.77 -16.49
CA TYR A 69 10.93 11.49 -15.37
C TYR A 69 11.14 10.79 -14.02
N SER A 70 12.26 10.11 -13.83
CA SER A 70 12.45 9.19 -12.69
C SER A 70 12.35 9.82 -11.28
N LYS A 71 12.54 11.14 -11.15
CA LYS A 71 12.21 11.88 -9.90
C LYS A 71 10.75 11.72 -9.48
N GLN A 72 9.86 11.34 -10.40
CA GLN A 72 8.44 11.04 -10.18
C GLN A 72 8.10 9.54 -10.19
N SER A 73 9.07 8.64 -10.36
CA SER A 73 8.84 7.19 -10.50
C SER A 73 8.05 6.57 -9.36
N PHE A 74 8.21 7.06 -8.12
CA PHE A 74 7.41 6.57 -7.00
C PHE A 74 5.93 6.92 -7.14
N TYR A 75 5.59 8.12 -7.62
CA TYR A 75 4.19 8.49 -7.85
C TYR A 75 3.59 7.65 -8.97
N THR A 76 4.37 7.37 -10.03
CA THR A 76 3.95 6.47 -11.11
C THR A 76 3.75 5.06 -10.59
N LEU A 77 4.64 4.54 -9.74
CA LEU A 77 4.46 3.27 -9.04
C LEU A 77 3.18 3.25 -8.24
N PHE A 78 3.06 4.20 -7.32
CA PHE A 78 1.93 4.31 -6.41
C PHE A 78 0.61 4.39 -7.19
N THR A 79 0.56 5.17 -8.28
CA THR A 79 -0.60 5.26 -9.18
C THR A 79 -0.85 3.96 -9.95
N LEU A 80 0.20 3.37 -10.56
CA LEU A 80 0.10 2.14 -11.35
C LEU A 80 -0.47 0.99 -10.51
N GLN A 81 -0.11 0.93 -9.23
CA GLN A 81 -0.62 -0.08 -8.32
C GLN A 81 -2.15 0.07 -8.15
N PHE A 82 -2.65 1.28 -7.94
CA PHE A 82 -4.10 1.50 -7.88
C PHE A 82 -4.81 1.24 -9.22
N LEU A 83 -4.15 1.53 -10.34
CA LEU A 83 -4.67 1.17 -11.66
C LEU A 83 -4.71 -0.34 -11.89
N LEU A 84 -3.75 -1.11 -11.38
CA LEU A 84 -3.79 -2.58 -11.40
C LEU A 84 -4.95 -3.13 -10.58
N ALA A 85 -5.26 -2.52 -9.42
CA ALA A 85 -6.45 -2.90 -8.65
C ALA A 85 -7.74 -2.65 -9.44
N ALA A 86 -7.84 -1.51 -10.11
CA ALA A 86 -8.98 -1.19 -10.98
C ALA A 86 -9.04 -2.12 -12.21
N ALA A 87 -7.89 -2.44 -12.82
CA ALA A 87 -7.80 -3.33 -13.96
C ALA A 87 -8.20 -4.77 -13.60
N TYR A 88 -7.83 -5.25 -12.41
CA TYR A 88 -8.26 -6.55 -11.89
C TYR A 88 -9.78 -6.67 -11.78
N ALA A 89 -10.48 -5.58 -11.45
CA ALA A 89 -11.94 -5.58 -11.42
C ALA A 89 -12.58 -5.78 -12.81
N VAL A 90 -11.80 -5.66 -13.88
CA VAL A 90 -12.26 -5.74 -15.29
C VAL A 90 -11.53 -6.81 -16.09
N THR A 91 -10.44 -7.41 -15.59
CA THR A 91 -9.61 -8.40 -16.31
C THR A 91 -9.07 -9.48 -15.38
N ASP A 92 -8.92 -10.70 -15.90
CA ASP A 92 -8.46 -11.87 -15.11
C ASP A 92 -6.94 -11.88 -15.00
N ILE A 93 -6.44 -10.90 -14.25
CA ILE A 93 -5.01 -10.75 -13.98
C ILE A 93 -4.71 -11.44 -12.65
N PRO A 94 -3.75 -12.37 -12.58
CA PRO A 94 -3.25 -12.88 -11.30
C PRO A 94 -2.59 -11.73 -10.52
N LEU A 95 -3.37 -11.04 -9.68
CA LEU A 95 -2.97 -9.77 -9.06
C LEU A 95 -1.66 -9.89 -8.29
N GLY A 96 -1.42 -11.01 -7.61
CA GLY A 96 -0.15 -11.28 -6.92
C GLY A 96 1.07 -11.29 -7.85
N VAL A 97 0.95 -11.93 -9.03
CA VAL A 97 2.04 -11.98 -10.02
C VAL A 97 2.19 -10.63 -10.71
N ALA A 98 1.09 -10.00 -11.11
CA ALA A 98 1.14 -8.71 -11.79
C ALA A 98 1.75 -7.61 -10.91
N THR A 99 1.36 -7.56 -9.64
CA THR A 99 1.92 -6.59 -8.69
C THR A 99 3.38 -6.86 -8.38
N LEU A 100 3.80 -8.13 -8.25
CA LEU A 100 5.20 -8.49 -8.10
C LEU A 100 6.02 -8.06 -9.32
N MET A 101 5.55 -8.37 -10.53
CA MET A 101 6.21 -8.00 -11.79
C MET A 101 6.32 -6.49 -11.95
N CYS A 102 5.26 -5.73 -11.69
CA CYS A 102 5.31 -4.27 -11.73
C CYS A 102 6.26 -3.69 -10.66
N THR A 103 6.29 -4.28 -9.48
CA THR A 103 7.18 -3.83 -8.39
C THR A 103 8.64 -4.08 -8.73
N LEU A 104 8.97 -5.31 -9.18
CA LEU A 104 10.32 -5.67 -9.63
C LEU A 104 10.76 -4.82 -10.82
N PHE A 105 9.85 -4.60 -11.77
CA PHE A 105 10.12 -3.76 -12.93
C PHE A 105 10.52 -2.34 -12.53
N VAL A 106 9.83 -1.72 -11.57
CA VAL A 106 10.22 -0.37 -11.17
C VAL A 106 11.47 -0.35 -10.29
N VAL A 107 11.73 -1.40 -9.51
CA VAL A 107 13.02 -1.55 -8.83
C VAL A 107 14.15 -1.55 -9.87
N VAL A 108 14.02 -2.34 -10.94
CA VAL A 108 15.00 -2.36 -12.05
C VAL A 108 15.12 -0.99 -12.72
N LEU A 109 14.00 -0.30 -12.97
CA LEU A 109 14.02 1.05 -13.55
C LEU A 109 14.76 2.07 -12.69
N LEU A 110 14.57 2.02 -11.37
CA LEU A 110 15.24 2.92 -10.44
C LEU A 110 16.72 2.62 -10.33
N PHE A 111 17.12 1.35 -10.36
CA PHE A 111 18.53 0.99 -10.45
C PHE A 111 19.14 1.48 -11.77
N ALA A 112 18.48 1.26 -12.90
CA ALA A 112 18.94 1.74 -14.20
C ALA A 112 19.08 3.27 -14.23
N TYR A 113 18.11 3.99 -13.68
CA TYR A 113 18.19 5.46 -13.57
C TYR A 113 19.28 5.91 -12.60
N GLY A 114 19.44 5.26 -11.45
CA GLY A 114 20.49 5.56 -10.48
C GLY A 114 21.91 5.18 -10.94
N MET A 115 22.03 4.36 -11.99
CA MET A 115 23.29 4.16 -12.71
C MET A 115 23.56 5.29 -13.72
N HIS A 116 22.50 5.88 -14.30
CA HIS A 116 22.61 6.94 -15.30
C HIS A 116 22.81 8.33 -14.66
N GLU A 117 22.05 8.66 -13.61
CA GLU A 117 22.27 9.84 -12.78
C GLU A 117 23.01 9.42 -11.50
N LYS A 118 24.02 10.20 -11.07
CA LYS A 118 24.74 9.99 -9.80
C LYS A 118 23.84 10.32 -8.59
N ILE A 119 22.81 9.52 -8.37
CA ILE A 119 21.89 9.66 -7.24
C ILE A 119 22.65 9.35 -5.96
N ASP A 120 22.48 10.22 -4.96
CA ASP A 120 22.96 9.92 -3.62
C ASP A 120 22.02 8.94 -2.91
N TRP A 121 22.52 7.73 -2.68
CA TRP A 121 21.81 6.64 -2.00
C TRP A 121 21.90 6.70 -0.47
N SER A 122 22.58 7.71 0.08
CA SER A 122 22.78 7.85 1.53
C SER A 122 21.46 7.86 2.31
N GLU A 123 20.42 8.49 1.78
CA GLU A 123 19.10 8.62 2.43
C GLU A 123 18.25 7.34 2.38
N SER A 124 18.55 6.42 1.44
CA SER A 124 17.90 5.10 1.38
C SER A 124 18.46 4.13 2.43
N ARG A 125 19.66 4.39 2.96
CA ARG A 125 20.27 3.59 4.03
C ARG A 125 19.73 4.03 5.40
N ASN A 126 18.47 3.68 5.65
CA ASN A 126 17.74 4.10 6.85
C ASN A 126 17.38 2.91 7.77
N GLY A 127 16.90 3.24 8.97
CA GLY A 127 16.53 2.25 9.99
C GLY A 127 15.43 1.29 9.53
N MET A 128 14.47 1.76 8.74
CA MET A 128 13.42 0.89 8.18
C MET A 128 14.01 -0.19 7.27
N LEU A 129 14.93 0.17 6.37
CA LEU A 129 15.59 -0.80 5.50
C LEU A 129 16.33 -1.87 6.34
N MET A 130 17.10 -1.45 7.35
CA MET A 130 17.83 -2.37 8.22
C MET A 130 16.90 -3.36 8.94
N LEU A 131 15.79 -2.88 9.51
CA LEU A 131 14.82 -3.73 10.20
C LEU A 131 14.18 -4.77 9.26
N PHE A 132 13.82 -4.35 8.03
CA PHE A 132 13.24 -5.27 7.06
C PHE A 132 14.26 -6.21 6.40
N LEU A 133 15.55 -5.87 6.38
CA LEU A 133 16.60 -6.83 6.02
C LEU A 133 16.74 -7.93 7.07
N ILE A 134 16.68 -7.59 8.36
CA ILE A 134 16.68 -8.58 9.46
C ILE A 134 15.46 -9.49 9.37
N TRP A 135 14.26 -8.92 9.20
CA TRP A 135 13.05 -9.69 8.94
C TRP A 135 13.15 -10.56 7.68
N GLY A 136 13.76 -10.00 6.62
CA GLY A 136 13.94 -10.68 5.35
C GLY A 136 14.78 -11.94 5.43
N VAL A 137 15.81 -11.96 6.28
CA VAL A 137 16.58 -13.19 6.55
C VAL A 137 15.66 -14.30 7.04
N TYR A 138 14.77 -14.01 7.99
CA TYR A 138 13.81 -14.99 8.48
C TYR A 138 12.85 -15.46 7.37
N CYS A 139 12.29 -14.54 6.59
CA CYS A 139 11.40 -14.91 5.47
C CYS A 139 12.07 -15.77 4.40
N ILE A 140 13.37 -15.60 4.18
CA ILE A 140 14.15 -16.43 3.25
C ILE A 140 14.41 -17.81 3.85
N LEU A 141 14.73 -17.88 5.15
CA LEU A 141 14.91 -19.16 5.86
C LEU A 141 13.63 -20.01 5.86
N GLU A 142 12.45 -19.39 5.85
CA GLU A 142 11.15 -20.09 5.69
C GLU A 142 11.01 -20.87 4.38
N ILE A 143 11.86 -20.64 3.37
CA ILE A 143 11.90 -21.50 2.17
C ILE A 143 12.31 -22.94 2.54
N ALA A 144 13.12 -23.10 3.59
CA ALA A 144 13.53 -24.40 4.12
C ALA A 144 12.47 -25.06 5.02
N ASN A 145 11.31 -24.42 5.23
CA ASN A 145 10.21 -25.01 5.97
C ASN A 145 9.74 -26.30 5.26
N PRO A 146 9.64 -27.46 5.96
CA PRO A 146 9.26 -28.73 5.32
C PRO A 146 7.91 -28.72 4.59
N ASN A 147 7.01 -27.80 4.97
CA ASN A 147 5.69 -27.62 4.37
C ASN A 147 5.65 -26.50 3.31
N ASN A 148 6.78 -25.85 2.99
CA ASN A 148 6.86 -24.75 2.03
C ASN A 148 6.32 -25.16 0.64
N VAL A 149 5.54 -24.26 0.05
CA VAL A 149 5.13 -24.33 -1.36
C VAL A 149 5.58 -23.05 -2.06
N GLN A 150 6.50 -23.18 -3.01
CA GLN A 150 7.17 -22.03 -3.64
C GLN A 150 6.18 -21.03 -4.29
N ALA A 151 5.10 -21.53 -4.89
CA ALA A 151 4.07 -20.66 -5.50
C ALA A 151 3.34 -19.81 -4.45
N ALA A 152 3.05 -20.36 -3.27
CA ALA A 152 2.44 -19.64 -2.16
C ALA A 152 3.40 -18.59 -1.59
N TRP A 153 4.67 -18.99 -1.37
CA TRP A 153 5.72 -18.11 -0.88
C TRP A 153 5.94 -16.92 -1.81
N ASN A 154 6.05 -17.15 -3.13
CA ASN A 154 6.27 -16.11 -4.14
C ASN A 154 5.17 -15.02 -4.15
N ILE A 155 3.92 -15.40 -3.86
CA ILE A 155 2.81 -14.45 -3.82
C ILE A 155 2.85 -13.67 -2.49
N SER A 156 3.04 -14.37 -1.37
CA SER A 156 2.93 -13.76 -0.04
C SER A 156 4.15 -12.93 0.35
N ILE A 157 5.36 -13.30 -0.08
CA ILE A 157 6.59 -12.56 0.24
C ILE A 157 6.51 -11.07 -0.15
N THR A 158 5.67 -10.76 -1.14
CA THR A 158 5.47 -9.40 -1.63
C THR A 158 5.06 -8.42 -0.53
N HIS A 159 4.09 -8.79 0.31
CA HIS A 159 3.60 -7.91 1.38
C HIS A 159 4.38 -8.03 2.70
N TYR A 160 5.09 -9.15 2.92
CA TYR A 160 5.98 -9.34 4.06
C TYR A 160 7.30 -8.60 3.93
N LEU A 161 7.90 -8.57 2.73
CA LEU A 161 9.28 -8.14 2.53
C LEU A 161 9.45 -7.15 1.39
N ILE A 162 8.93 -7.46 0.20
CA ILE A 162 9.22 -6.67 -1.00
C ILE A 162 8.68 -5.25 -0.89
N TYR A 163 7.38 -5.07 -0.61
CA TYR A 163 6.79 -3.74 -0.46
C TYR A 163 7.45 -2.89 0.62
N PRO A 164 7.73 -3.39 1.85
CA PRO A 164 8.43 -2.59 2.84
C PRO A 164 9.83 -2.17 2.39
N ILE A 165 10.65 -3.07 1.81
CA ILE A 165 11.99 -2.72 1.31
C ILE A 165 11.92 -1.68 0.19
N VAL A 166 11.02 -1.90 -0.76
CA VAL A 166 10.77 -0.98 -1.89
C VAL A 166 10.38 0.41 -1.37
N CYS A 167 9.46 0.49 -0.40
CA CYS A 167 9.09 1.77 0.20
C CYS A 167 10.27 2.40 0.96
N ALA A 168 11.02 1.61 1.75
CA ALA A 168 12.16 2.09 2.54
C ALA A 168 13.26 2.70 1.67
N VAL A 169 13.48 2.17 0.46
CA VAL A 169 14.51 2.66 -0.47
C VAL A 169 14.00 3.82 -1.31
N ILE A 170 12.81 3.69 -1.89
CA ILE A 170 12.34 4.59 -2.96
C ILE A 170 11.74 5.87 -2.39
N VAL A 171 10.98 5.79 -1.30
CA VAL A 171 10.28 6.96 -0.74
C VAL A 171 11.25 8.09 -0.34
N PRO A 172 12.38 7.83 0.36
CA PRO A 172 13.35 8.88 0.67
C PRO A 172 13.98 9.53 -0.58
N LEU A 173 14.17 8.76 -1.65
CA LEU A 173 14.73 9.26 -2.92
C LEU A 173 13.74 10.11 -3.70
N ALA A 174 12.48 9.69 -3.76
CA ALA A 174 11.44 10.34 -4.55
C ALA A 174 10.81 11.54 -3.84
N ILE A 175 10.56 11.44 -2.53
CA ILE A 175 9.85 12.47 -1.77
C ILE A 175 10.86 13.33 -1.02
N ARG A 176 11.32 14.40 -1.68
CA ARG A 176 12.37 15.29 -1.16
C ARG A 176 11.86 16.59 -0.54
N ASN A 177 10.57 16.90 -0.67
CA ASN A 177 9.96 18.15 -0.19
C ASN A 177 8.50 17.95 0.27
N ILE A 178 7.94 18.94 0.99
CA ILE A 178 6.53 18.91 1.42
C ILE A 178 5.56 18.80 0.25
N LYS A 179 5.86 19.45 -0.89
CA LYS A 179 4.99 19.40 -2.08
C LYS A 179 4.81 17.96 -2.56
N GLY A 180 5.85 17.13 -2.48
CA GLY A 180 5.78 15.71 -2.80
C GLY A 180 4.84 14.93 -1.89
N ILE A 181 4.86 15.20 -0.58
CA ILE A 181 3.90 14.62 0.37
C ILE A 181 2.47 15.04 0.02
N GLN A 182 2.26 16.30 -0.39
CA GLN A 182 0.94 16.78 -0.82
C GLN A 182 0.46 16.12 -2.12
N TRP A 183 1.36 15.91 -3.09
CA TRP A 183 1.05 15.17 -4.30
C TRP A 183 0.66 13.72 -4.01
N LEU A 184 1.36 13.07 -3.09
CA LEU A 184 1.01 11.72 -2.63
C LEU A 184 -0.41 11.68 -2.04
N LEU A 185 -0.76 12.67 -1.21
CA LEU A 185 -2.10 12.80 -0.65
C LEU A 185 -3.16 13.00 -1.74
N ILE A 186 -2.90 13.83 -2.74
CA ILE A 186 -3.83 14.09 -3.86
C ILE A 186 -4.02 12.83 -4.72
N ILE A 187 -2.94 12.12 -5.04
CA ILE A 187 -3.02 10.87 -5.81
C ILE A 187 -3.84 9.84 -5.04
N TRP A 188 -3.58 9.68 -3.74
CA TRP A 188 -4.31 8.72 -2.94
C TRP A 188 -5.79 9.11 -2.75
N SER A 189 -6.10 10.40 -2.60
CA SER A 189 -7.48 10.85 -2.48
C SER A 189 -8.30 10.58 -3.75
N LEU A 190 -7.69 10.71 -4.93
CA LEU A 190 -8.35 10.33 -6.19
C LEU A 190 -8.72 8.85 -6.20
N PHE A 191 -7.83 7.97 -5.72
CA PHE A 191 -8.14 6.55 -5.62
C PHE A 191 -9.27 6.27 -4.62
N ILE A 192 -9.28 6.95 -3.47
CA ILE A 192 -10.37 6.82 -2.48
C ILE A 192 -11.71 7.25 -3.07
N LEU A 193 -11.74 8.36 -3.82
CA LEU A 193 -12.95 8.81 -4.51
C LEU A 193 -13.42 7.80 -5.55
N LEU A 194 -12.51 7.25 -6.37
CA LEU A 194 -12.85 6.21 -7.35
C LEU A 194 -13.41 4.95 -6.65
N ALA A 195 -12.76 4.49 -5.59
CA ALA A 195 -13.18 3.31 -4.86
C ALA A 195 -14.52 3.53 -4.13
N ALA A 196 -14.77 4.72 -3.58
CA ALA A 196 -16.06 5.09 -3.02
C ALA A 196 -17.15 5.14 -4.11
N ALA A 197 -16.86 5.73 -5.28
CA ALA A 197 -17.78 5.79 -6.40
C ALA A 197 -18.15 4.40 -6.94
N LYS A 198 -17.17 3.50 -7.07
CA LYS A 198 -17.45 2.11 -7.48
C LYS A 198 -18.24 1.34 -6.40
N GLY A 199 -17.98 1.57 -5.12
CA GLY A 199 -18.79 1.00 -4.04
C GLY A 199 -20.24 1.52 -4.07
N TYR A 200 -20.43 2.80 -4.34
CA TYR A 200 -21.74 3.41 -4.57
C TYR A 200 -22.46 2.77 -5.77
N TRP A 201 -21.74 2.56 -6.88
CA TRP A 201 -22.27 1.88 -8.06
C TRP A 201 -22.72 0.45 -7.74
N GLN A 202 -21.88 -0.35 -7.07
CA GLN A 202 -22.24 -1.72 -6.66
C GLN A 202 -23.53 -1.75 -5.82
N LYS A 203 -23.72 -0.74 -4.96
CA LYS A 203 -24.91 -0.64 -4.12
C LYS A 203 -26.19 -0.32 -4.90
N ASN A 204 -26.13 0.62 -5.83
CA ASN A 204 -27.35 1.16 -6.47
C ASN A 204 -27.66 0.52 -7.82
N CYS A 205 -26.64 0.12 -8.58
CA CYS A 205 -26.78 -0.47 -9.90
C CYS A 205 -26.58 -1.99 -9.89
N GLY A 206 -26.07 -2.55 -8.79
CA GLY A 206 -25.79 -3.98 -8.65
C GLY A 206 -24.38 -4.40 -9.07
N PHE A 207 -24.14 -5.70 -8.99
CA PHE A 207 -22.86 -6.33 -9.29
C PHE A 207 -22.75 -6.65 -10.79
N ASN A 208 -21.57 -6.40 -11.38
CA ASN A 208 -21.27 -6.83 -12.74
C ASN A 208 -21.05 -8.36 -12.82
N GLU A 209 -20.98 -8.93 -14.03
CA GLU A 209 -20.86 -10.38 -14.25
C GLU A 209 -19.66 -11.00 -13.51
N ARG A 210 -18.53 -10.30 -13.44
CA ARG A 210 -17.31 -10.76 -12.74
C ARG A 210 -17.46 -10.75 -11.23
N GLU A 211 -18.07 -9.70 -10.70
CA GLU A 211 -18.40 -9.58 -9.28
C GLU A 211 -19.41 -10.68 -8.89
N GLN A 212 -20.38 -10.97 -9.76
CA GLN A 212 -21.31 -12.10 -9.58
C GLN A 212 -20.59 -13.45 -9.63
N TYR A 213 -19.64 -13.64 -10.55
CA TYR A 213 -18.79 -14.84 -10.60
C TYR A 213 -17.98 -15.01 -9.32
N PHE A 214 -17.37 -13.94 -8.81
CA PHE A 214 -16.68 -13.94 -7.52
C PHE A 214 -17.62 -14.32 -6.36
N LEU A 215 -18.83 -13.76 -6.33
CA LEU A 215 -19.80 -14.03 -5.29
C LEU A 215 -20.28 -15.49 -5.32
N TYR A 216 -20.74 -15.97 -6.48
CA TYR A 216 -21.46 -17.25 -6.54
C TYR A 216 -20.59 -18.44 -6.93
N VAL A 217 -19.55 -18.25 -7.76
CA VAL A 217 -18.69 -19.35 -8.23
C VAL A 217 -17.43 -19.48 -7.37
N LEU A 218 -16.76 -18.37 -7.07
CA LEU A 218 -15.56 -18.38 -6.20
C LEU A 218 -15.90 -18.40 -4.70
N GLY A 219 -17.19 -18.39 -4.34
CA GLY A 219 -17.67 -18.54 -2.97
C GLY A 219 -17.65 -17.26 -2.12
N GLY A 220 -17.40 -16.09 -2.73
CA GLY A 220 -17.38 -14.80 -2.03
C GLY A 220 -18.70 -14.41 -1.37
N ALA A 221 -19.83 -14.98 -1.81
CA ALA A 221 -21.16 -14.74 -1.26
C ALA A 221 -21.25 -15.07 0.23
N ARG A 222 -20.50 -16.08 0.71
CA ARG A 222 -20.50 -16.50 2.13
C ARG A 222 -20.12 -15.36 3.09
N THR A 223 -19.27 -14.43 2.64
CA THR A 223 -18.78 -13.31 3.46
C THR A 223 -19.37 -11.96 3.08
N HIS A 224 -19.97 -11.85 1.89
CA HIS A 224 -20.48 -10.59 1.33
C HIS A 224 -22.02 -10.50 1.31
N ILE A 225 -22.71 -11.63 1.19
CA ILE A 225 -24.18 -11.73 1.26
C ILE A 225 -24.51 -12.44 2.56
N ILE A 226 -24.62 -11.67 3.64
CA ILE A 226 -24.90 -12.17 4.98
C ILE A 226 -26.32 -11.81 5.40
N TRP A 227 -26.88 -12.54 6.37
CA TRP A 227 -28.24 -12.32 6.88
C TRP A 227 -28.50 -10.86 7.29
N SER A 228 -27.47 -10.20 7.83
CA SER A 228 -27.54 -8.80 8.21
C SER A 228 -27.42 -7.81 7.04
N GLY A 229 -27.48 -8.25 5.78
CA GLY A 229 -27.42 -7.44 4.56
C GLY A 229 -26.07 -7.47 3.82
N ILE A 230 -26.05 -6.91 2.61
CA ILE A 230 -24.91 -6.97 1.68
C ILE A 230 -23.72 -6.11 2.14
N ARG A 231 -22.50 -6.64 1.98
CA ARG A 231 -21.23 -5.94 2.20
C ARG A 231 -20.55 -5.70 0.86
N TYR A 232 -20.34 -4.44 0.52
CA TYR A 232 -19.71 -4.04 -0.75
C TYR A 232 -18.19 -4.00 -0.63
N PHE A 233 -17.49 -4.23 -1.73
CA PHE A 233 -16.03 -4.40 -1.77
C PHE A 233 -15.31 -3.57 -2.83
N SER A 234 -16.05 -2.85 -3.69
CA SER A 234 -15.48 -1.97 -4.71
C SER A 234 -14.42 -2.71 -5.57
N PHE A 235 -13.23 -2.15 -5.74
CA PHE A 235 -12.10 -2.76 -6.46
C PHE A 235 -11.22 -3.69 -5.61
N PHE A 236 -11.61 -3.98 -4.36
CA PHE A 236 -10.81 -4.77 -3.43
C PHE A 236 -11.18 -6.25 -3.48
N SER A 237 -10.30 -7.10 -2.96
CA SER A 237 -10.52 -8.55 -2.82
C SER A 237 -11.72 -8.90 -1.94
N ASP A 238 -12.01 -8.06 -0.94
CA ASP A 238 -13.13 -8.25 -0.04
C ASP A 238 -13.55 -6.94 0.67
N ALA A 239 -14.72 -6.99 1.30
CA ALA A 239 -15.31 -5.85 2.00
C ALA A 239 -14.51 -5.39 3.25
N ALA A 240 -13.73 -6.27 3.88
CA ALA A 240 -12.87 -5.87 5.00
C ALA A 240 -11.72 -5.00 4.52
N ASN A 241 -11.03 -5.42 3.46
CA ASN A 241 -9.97 -4.64 2.84
C ASN A 241 -10.47 -3.29 2.33
N PHE A 242 -11.63 -3.24 1.66
CA PHE A 242 -12.25 -1.99 1.22
C PHE A 242 -12.60 -1.07 2.40
N GLY A 243 -13.29 -1.60 3.42
CA GLY A 243 -13.72 -0.82 4.59
C GLY A 243 -12.55 -0.22 5.36
N VAL A 244 -11.49 -1.01 5.57
CA VAL A 244 -10.26 -0.54 6.23
C VAL A 244 -9.54 0.49 5.37
N HIS A 245 -9.46 0.31 4.05
CA HIS A 245 -8.84 1.30 3.17
C HIS A 245 -9.58 2.65 3.19
N MET A 246 -10.91 2.62 3.21
CA MET A 246 -11.72 3.83 3.37
C MET A 246 -11.47 4.49 4.72
N ALA A 247 -11.38 3.70 5.79
CA ALA A 247 -11.06 4.20 7.12
C ALA A 247 -9.66 4.84 7.21
N MET A 248 -8.67 4.31 6.46
CA MET A 248 -7.36 4.95 6.29
C MET A 248 -7.50 6.35 5.69
N GLY A 249 -8.36 6.50 4.67
CA GLY A 249 -8.71 7.79 4.09
C GLY A 249 -9.30 8.76 5.11
N VAL A 250 -10.33 8.33 5.86
CA VAL A 250 -10.95 9.15 6.92
C VAL A 250 -9.90 9.69 7.89
N SER A 251 -9.01 8.82 8.35
CA SER A 251 -8.00 9.14 9.36
C SER A 251 -6.92 10.07 8.81
N LEU A 252 -6.33 9.73 7.66
CA LEU A 252 -5.22 10.49 7.10
C LEU A 252 -5.67 11.89 6.66
N PHE A 253 -6.75 11.98 5.88
CA PHE A 253 -7.23 13.27 5.40
C PHE A 253 -7.80 14.09 6.56
N GLY A 254 -8.50 13.46 7.51
CA GLY A 254 -9.01 14.12 8.71
C GLY A 254 -7.91 14.79 9.53
N ILE A 255 -6.83 14.07 9.85
CA ILE A 255 -5.70 14.65 10.59
C ILE A 255 -4.95 15.68 9.72
N SER A 256 -4.82 15.45 8.41
CA SER A 256 -4.12 16.36 7.50
C SER A 256 -4.79 17.73 7.35
N LEU A 257 -6.11 17.83 7.56
CA LEU A 257 -6.85 19.10 7.49
C LEU A 257 -6.30 20.17 8.44
N PHE A 258 -5.77 19.78 9.61
CA PHE A 258 -5.19 20.71 10.58
C PHE A 258 -3.88 21.35 10.10
N TYR A 259 -3.17 20.69 9.18
CA TYR A 259 -1.81 21.08 8.78
C TYR A 259 -1.71 21.64 7.36
N ILE A 260 -2.78 21.55 6.58
CA ILE A 260 -2.85 22.13 5.23
C ILE A 260 -3.23 23.61 5.32
N LYS A 261 -2.61 24.43 4.47
CA LYS A 261 -2.90 25.89 4.41
C LYS A 261 -3.97 26.25 3.38
N GLY A 262 -3.93 25.63 2.20
CA GLY A 262 -4.81 25.99 1.08
C GLY A 262 -6.28 25.64 1.35
N VAL A 263 -7.17 26.63 1.29
CA VAL A 263 -8.61 26.47 1.58
C VAL A 263 -9.26 25.50 0.58
N TRP A 264 -8.98 25.63 -0.72
CA TRP A 264 -9.49 24.71 -1.74
C TRP A 264 -9.07 23.26 -1.51
N LEU A 265 -7.81 23.05 -1.12
CA LEU A 265 -7.31 21.71 -0.81
C LEU A 265 -7.99 21.12 0.45
N LYS A 266 -8.32 21.96 1.44
CA LYS A 266 -9.12 21.54 2.61
C LYS A 266 -10.53 21.13 2.20
N ILE A 267 -11.21 21.95 1.40
CA ILE A 267 -12.57 21.64 0.90
C ILE A 267 -12.55 20.32 0.15
N TYR A 268 -11.58 20.13 -0.74
CA TYR A 268 -11.39 18.88 -1.47
C TYR A 268 -11.19 17.69 -0.51
N PHE A 269 -10.35 17.82 0.53
CA PHE A 269 -10.15 16.76 1.51
C PHE A 269 -11.39 16.47 2.36
N ILE A 270 -12.23 17.47 2.65
CA ILE A 270 -13.52 17.26 3.31
C ILE A 270 -14.44 16.39 2.43
N ILE A 271 -14.51 16.66 1.12
CA ILE A 271 -15.28 15.84 0.18
C ILE A 271 -14.76 14.39 0.19
N VAL A 272 -13.43 14.21 0.16
CA VAL A 272 -12.80 12.89 0.22
C VAL A 272 -13.14 12.17 1.53
N ILE A 273 -13.12 12.87 2.67
CA ILE A 273 -13.49 12.30 3.98
C ILE A 273 -14.95 11.84 3.97
N ILE A 274 -15.87 12.64 3.44
CA ILE A 274 -17.30 12.27 3.35
C ILE A 274 -17.48 11.01 2.48
N ALA A 275 -16.84 10.98 1.31
CA ALA A 275 -16.86 9.80 0.43
C ALA A 275 -16.25 8.56 1.10
N ALA A 276 -15.16 8.74 1.86
CA ALA A 276 -14.51 7.66 2.61
C ALA A 276 -15.38 7.16 3.77
N ILE A 277 -16.04 8.04 4.53
CA ILE A 277 -17.00 7.63 5.57
C ILE A 277 -18.15 6.82 4.96
N TYR A 278 -18.67 7.26 3.82
CA TYR A 278 -19.70 6.52 3.09
C TYR A 278 -19.21 5.14 2.64
N GLY A 279 -18.02 5.07 2.00
CA GLY A 279 -17.39 3.81 1.58
C GLY A 279 -17.15 2.85 2.73
N MET A 280 -16.65 3.36 3.87
CA MET A 280 -16.48 2.62 5.11
C MET A 280 -17.83 2.07 5.62
N GLY A 281 -18.89 2.88 5.58
CA GLY A 281 -20.27 2.50 5.92
C GLY A 281 -20.77 1.30 5.12
N ILE A 282 -20.79 1.43 3.79
CA ILE A 282 -21.36 0.41 2.90
C ILE A 282 -20.56 -0.90 2.89
N SER A 283 -19.27 -0.87 3.26
CA SER A 283 -18.47 -2.09 3.43
C SER A 283 -19.02 -3.01 4.54
N GLY A 284 -19.76 -2.45 5.50
CA GLY A 284 -20.28 -3.18 6.66
C GLY A 284 -19.19 -3.79 7.56
N THR A 285 -17.94 -3.35 7.44
CA THR A 285 -16.79 -3.90 8.17
C THR A 285 -16.65 -3.25 9.53
N ARG A 286 -17.06 -3.97 10.57
CA ARG A 286 -17.03 -3.49 11.97
C ARG A 286 -15.65 -3.05 12.45
N ALA A 287 -14.62 -3.84 12.13
CA ALA A 287 -13.24 -3.54 12.55
C ALA A 287 -12.66 -2.29 11.89
N ALA A 288 -13.28 -1.76 10.81
CA ALA A 288 -12.81 -0.54 10.17
C ALA A 288 -12.89 0.68 11.12
N ILE A 289 -13.79 0.67 12.10
CA ILE A 289 -13.92 1.75 13.12
C ILE A 289 -12.71 1.81 14.06
N ALA A 290 -12.07 0.65 14.30
CA ALA A 290 -10.89 0.61 15.16
C ALA A 290 -9.77 1.49 14.58
N LEU A 291 -9.72 1.65 13.25
CA LEU A 291 -8.67 2.41 12.59
C LEU A 291 -8.75 3.92 12.89
N PRO A 292 -9.87 4.65 12.66
CA PRO A 292 -9.95 6.07 13.03
C PRO A 292 -9.78 6.31 14.51
N ILE A 293 -10.26 5.40 15.37
CA ILE A 293 -10.06 5.46 16.82
C ILE A 293 -8.57 5.34 17.17
N GLY A 294 -7.88 4.34 16.63
CA GLY A 294 -6.45 4.13 16.87
C GLY A 294 -5.59 5.27 16.29
N ALA A 295 -5.98 5.81 15.14
CA ALA A 295 -5.31 6.96 14.55
C ALA A 295 -5.49 8.24 15.37
N LEU A 296 -6.70 8.52 15.87
CA LEU A 296 -6.94 9.65 16.77
C LEU A 296 -6.22 9.47 18.10
N GLY A 297 -6.26 8.28 18.70
CA GLY A 297 -5.54 7.97 19.94
C GLY A 297 -4.02 8.16 19.81
N SER A 298 -3.42 7.64 18.75
CA SER A 298 -1.99 7.87 18.47
C SER A 298 -1.69 9.34 18.16
N PHE A 299 -2.60 10.06 17.48
CA PHE A 299 -2.46 11.49 17.23
C PHE A 299 -2.45 12.31 18.51
N ILE A 300 -3.30 11.99 19.48
CA ILE A 300 -3.35 12.64 20.79
C ILE A 300 -2.01 12.50 21.52
N ILE A 301 -1.39 11.31 21.48
CA ILE A 301 -0.09 11.02 22.10
C ILE A 301 1.05 11.78 21.40
N LEU A 302 1.07 11.78 20.06
CA LEU A 302 2.16 12.38 19.27
C LEU A 302 2.01 13.90 19.09
N SER A 303 0.82 14.46 19.32
CA SER A 303 0.55 15.87 19.10
C SER A 303 1.17 16.74 20.20
N ARG A 304 2.14 17.56 19.81
CA ARG A 304 2.69 18.62 20.69
C ARG A 304 1.77 19.85 20.80
N ASN A 305 0.65 19.89 20.10
CA ASN A 305 -0.25 21.04 20.09
C ASN A 305 -1.45 20.77 21.02
N ARG A 306 -1.50 21.48 22.16
CA ARG A 306 -2.58 21.35 23.15
C ARG A 306 -3.97 21.54 22.53
N LYS A 307 -4.16 22.51 21.62
CA LYS A 307 -5.45 22.74 20.96
C LYS A 307 -5.88 21.54 20.11
N ALA A 308 -4.96 21.01 19.29
CA ALA A 308 -5.24 19.85 18.46
C ALA A 308 -5.46 18.57 19.30
N CYS A 309 -4.76 18.44 20.43
CA CYS A 309 -4.93 17.35 21.38
C CYS A 309 -6.32 17.40 22.04
N ILE A 310 -6.76 18.56 22.55
CA ILE A 310 -8.11 18.76 23.12
C ILE A 310 -9.18 18.44 22.08
N THR A 311 -9.07 18.99 20.86
CA THR A 311 -10.01 18.68 19.77
C THR A 311 -10.05 17.18 19.47
N GLY A 312 -8.90 16.51 19.42
CA GLY A 312 -8.82 15.07 19.22
C GLY A 312 -9.51 14.27 20.33
N ILE A 313 -9.29 14.64 21.59
CA ILE A 313 -9.95 14.01 22.75
C ILE A 313 -11.47 14.21 22.69
N SER A 314 -11.93 15.44 22.40
CA SER A 314 -13.36 15.72 22.28
C SER A 314 -14.01 14.92 21.16
N VAL A 315 -13.38 14.83 19.98
CA VAL A 315 -13.88 14.02 18.86
C VAL A 315 -13.94 12.53 19.23
N LEU A 316 -12.89 12.02 19.89
CA LEU A 316 -12.84 10.62 20.32
C LEU A 316 -13.93 10.30 21.36
N ALA A 317 -14.12 11.19 22.34
CA ALA A 317 -15.17 11.08 23.34
C ALA A 317 -16.57 11.13 22.71
N LEU A 318 -16.81 12.04 21.76
CA LEU A 318 -18.07 12.13 21.03
C LEU A 318 -18.36 10.86 20.22
N LEU A 319 -17.36 10.32 19.52
CA LEU A 319 -17.49 9.06 18.79
C LEU A 319 -17.83 7.90 19.73
N PHE A 320 -17.14 7.83 20.87
CA PHE A 320 -17.40 6.81 21.89
C PHE A 320 -18.82 6.92 22.46
N LEU A 321 -19.25 8.12 22.88
CA LEU A 321 -20.60 8.37 23.39
C LEU A 321 -21.67 8.03 22.34
N PHE A 322 -21.46 8.43 21.08
CA PHE A 322 -22.39 8.15 19.98
C PHE A 322 -22.58 6.64 19.76
N PHE A 323 -21.50 5.87 19.68
CA PHE A 323 -21.62 4.43 19.43
C PHE A 323 -22.03 3.62 20.66
N VAL A 324 -21.58 3.98 21.86
CA VAL A 324 -21.82 3.17 23.06
C VAL A 324 -23.12 3.56 23.77
N CYS A 325 -23.37 4.86 23.92
CA CYS A 325 -24.41 5.41 24.81
C CYS A 325 -25.68 5.87 24.08
N THR A 326 -25.69 5.94 22.75
CA THR A 326 -26.88 6.34 21.99
C THR A 326 -27.34 5.25 21.03
N ASN A 327 -28.64 5.23 20.73
CA ASN A 327 -29.24 4.40 19.68
C ASN A 327 -29.54 5.20 18.40
N ILE A 328 -29.06 6.45 18.31
CA ILE A 328 -29.30 7.33 17.17
C ILE A 328 -28.75 6.66 15.90
N GLY A 329 -29.58 6.60 14.84
CA GLY A 329 -29.22 6.00 13.57
C GLY A 329 -29.27 4.46 13.54
N ASP A 330 -29.85 3.79 14.55
CA ASP A 330 -30.02 2.33 14.53
C ASP A 330 -30.91 1.83 13.40
N ASP A 331 -31.82 2.66 12.86
CA ASP A 331 -32.61 2.32 11.67
C ASP A 331 -31.71 2.04 10.45
N ASN A 332 -30.56 2.71 10.37
CA ASN A 332 -29.56 2.46 9.33
C ASN A 332 -28.71 1.24 9.71
N GLN A 333 -28.85 0.17 8.91
CA GLN A 333 -28.11 -1.08 9.08
C GLN A 333 -26.59 -0.90 9.21
N TYR A 334 -25.98 0.06 8.49
CA TYR A 334 -24.53 0.26 8.54
C TYR A 334 -24.08 0.84 9.88
N ILE A 335 -24.83 1.82 10.42
CA ILE A 335 -24.57 2.41 11.74
C ILE A 335 -24.76 1.36 12.83
N ARG A 336 -25.83 0.56 12.74
CA ARG A 336 -26.10 -0.55 13.67
C ARG A 336 -24.98 -1.61 13.67
N LYS A 337 -24.48 -1.99 12.49
CA LYS A 337 -23.31 -2.88 12.38
C LYS A 337 -22.07 -2.26 13.01
N MET A 338 -21.84 -0.97 12.76
CA MET A 338 -20.71 -0.27 13.35
C MET A 338 -20.78 -0.23 14.89
N ARG A 339 -21.95 0.07 15.44
CA ARG A 339 -22.25 0.05 16.88
C ARG A 339 -21.98 -1.30 17.54
N SER A 340 -22.33 -2.41 16.87
CA SER A 340 -22.09 -3.76 17.41
C SER A 340 -20.60 -4.09 17.63
N ALA A 341 -19.67 -3.34 17.03
CA ALA A 341 -18.24 -3.49 17.29
C ALA A 341 -17.87 -3.22 18.76
N PHE A 342 -18.66 -2.39 19.46
CA PHE A 342 -18.42 -1.99 20.85
C PHE A 342 -19.11 -2.91 21.88
N ARG A 343 -19.86 -3.93 21.43
CA ARG A 343 -20.55 -4.91 22.28
C ARG A 343 -20.21 -6.36 21.87
N PRO A 344 -18.92 -6.78 21.93
CA PRO A 344 -18.48 -8.05 21.35
C PRO A 344 -18.95 -9.30 22.11
N SER A 345 -19.27 -9.21 23.40
CA SER A 345 -19.59 -10.37 24.25
C SER A 345 -20.92 -11.07 23.91
N GLN A 346 -21.82 -10.41 23.19
CA GLN A 346 -23.16 -10.92 22.84
C GLN A 346 -23.23 -11.53 21.42
N ASP A 347 -22.13 -11.53 20.65
CA ASP A 347 -22.15 -12.00 19.26
C ASP A 347 -21.61 -13.43 19.13
N ALA A 348 -22.47 -14.34 18.66
CA ALA A 348 -22.12 -15.73 18.36
C ALA A 348 -20.93 -15.84 17.38
N SER A 349 -20.79 -14.90 16.43
CA SER A 349 -19.65 -14.87 15.50
C SER A 349 -18.33 -14.59 16.21
N TYR A 350 -18.32 -13.79 17.28
CA TYR A 350 -17.12 -13.50 18.04
C TYR A 350 -16.67 -14.72 18.86
N GLN A 351 -17.62 -15.41 19.52
CA GLN A 351 -17.31 -16.61 20.30
C GLN A 351 -16.70 -17.72 19.43
N LEU A 352 -17.24 -17.94 18.22
CA LEU A 352 -16.66 -18.88 17.26
C LEU A 352 -15.20 -18.54 16.90
N ARG A 353 -14.84 -17.26 16.77
CA ARG A 353 -13.44 -16.85 16.53
C ARG A 353 -12.55 -17.13 17.73
N VAL A 354 -13.05 -16.90 18.94
CA VAL A 354 -12.31 -17.22 20.17
C VAL A 354 -12.04 -18.72 20.26
N ASP A 355 -13.04 -19.55 20.00
CA ASP A 355 -12.88 -21.01 20.05
C ASP A 355 -12.01 -21.56 18.93
N ASN A 356 -12.13 -21.02 17.71
CA ASN A 356 -11.20 -21.34 16.63
C ASN A 356 -9.77 -21.01 17.05
N ARG A 357 -9.50 -19.82 17.60
CA ARG A 357 -8.15 -19.44 18.06
C ARG A 357 -7.59 -20.35 19.15
N LYS A 358 -8.42 -20.88 20.04
CA LYS A 358 -7.99 -21.89 21.04
C LYS A 358 -7.51 -23.17 20.35
N LYS A 359 -8.30 -23.70 19.41
CA LYS A 359 -7.93 -24.91 18.64
C LYS A 359 -6.68 -24.67 17.78
N MET A 360 -6.55 -23.49 17.18
CA MET A 360 -5.34 -23.11 16.45
C MET A 360 -4.11 -23.12 17.36
N ARG A 361 -4.24 -22.63 18.60
CA ARG A 361 -3.14 -22.61 19.58
C ARG A 361 -2.61 -24.00 19.88
N GLU A 362 -3.48 -24.98 20.07
CA GLU A 362 -3.08 -26.37 20.32
C GLU A 362 -2.23 -26.91 19.18
N LEU A 363 -2.61 -26.64 17.92
CA LEU A 363 -1.85 -27.06 16.75
C LEU A 363 -0.51 -26.33 16.60
N MET A 364 -0.48 -25.03 16.91
CA MET A 364 0.69 -24.18 16.71
C MET A 364 1.81 -24.40 17.74
N ILE A 365 1.52 -25.00 18.90
CA ILE A 365 2.54 -25.36 19.91
C ILE A 365 3.63 -26.25 19.30
N HIS A 366 3.25 -27.15 18.40
CA HIS A 366 4.17 -28.10 17.75
C HIS A 366 4.82 -27.53 16.47
N LYS A 367 4.54 -26.27 16.11
CA LYS A 367 5.01 -25.64 14.86
C LYS A 367 5.65 -24.28 15.15
N PRO A 368 6.87 -24.25 15.74
CA PRO A 368 7.53 -22.99 16.11
C PRO A 368 7.85 -22.09 14.91
N PHE A 369 8.01 -22.66 13.72
CA PHE A 369 8.21 -21.99 12.42
C PHE A 369 6.93 -21.92 11.57
N GLY A 370 5.78 -22.35 12.10
CA GLY A 370 4.50 -22.30 11.41
C GLY A 370 4.38 -23.27 10.24
N TYR A 371 3.29 -23.11 9.48
CA TYR A 371 2.94 -23.93 8.34
C TYR A 371 3.68 -23.52 7.05
N GLY A 372 4.36 -22.38 7.03
CA GLY A 372 5.03 -21.83 5.86
C GLY A 372 4.30 -20.60 5.28
N ILE A 373 5.09 -19.69 4.71
CA ILE A 373 4.60 -18.40 4.19
C ILE A 373 3.58 -18.58 3.06
N GLY A 374 2.43 -17.90 3.19
CA GLY A 374 1.31 -17.97 2.25
C GLY A 374 0.41 -19.20 2.36
N LEU A 375 0.62 -20.06 3.37
CA LEU A 375 -0.16 -21.28 3.55
C LEU A 375 -1.32 -21.16 4.54
N SER A 376 -1.50 -20.00 5.20
CA SER A 376 -2.62 -19.81 6.14
C SER A 376 -4.01 -19.85 5.48
N LYS A 377 -4.09 -19.48 4.20
CA LYS A 377 -5.27 -19.62 3.32
C LYS A 377 -4.89 -20.28 1.99
N GLY A 378 -3.90 -21.16 2.04
CA GLY A 378 -3.20 -21.68 0.87
C GLY A 378 -3.72 -23.00 0.31
N ASP A 379 -4.95 -23.42 0.62
CA ASP A 379 -5.47 -24.76 0.25
C ASP A 379 -5.35 -25.06 -1.25
N ARG A 380 -5.50 -24.03 -2.10
CA ARG A 380 -5.33 -24.12 -3.55
C ARG A 380 -3.93 -24.55 -4.01
N PHE A 381 -2.93 -24.45 -3.14
CA PHE A 381 -1.54 -24.81 -3.41
C PHE A 381 -1.20 -26.24 -2.95
N TYR A 382 -2.18 -26.98 -2.41
CA TYR A 382 -2.03 -28.37 -1.98
C TYR A 382 -0.79 -28.62 -1.10
N PRO A 383 -0.63 -27.90 0.04
CA PRO A 383 0.50 -28.13 0.95
C PRO A 383 0.41 -29.51 1.60
N LYS A 384 1.55 -30.02 2.09
CA LYS A 384 1.65 -31.33 2.77
C LYS A 384 0.77 -31.36 4.02
N GLU A 385 0.77 -30.27 4.76
CA GLU A 385 -0.06 -30.05 5.94
C GLU A 385 -0.91 -28.79 5.75
N ARG A 386 -2.19 -28.89 6.16
CA ARG A 386 -3.17 -27.80 6.02
C ARG A 386 -3.58 -27.29 7.38
N MET A 387 -3.79 -25.99 7.47
CA MET A 387 -4.39 -25.38 8.65
C MET A 387 -5.91 -25.59 8.62
N PRO A 388 -6.50 -26.39 9.52
CA PRO A 388 -7.92 -26.73 9.45
C PRO A 388 -8.86 -25.57 9.83
N TYR A 389 -8.33 -24.55 10.52
CA TYR A 389 -9.09 -23.38 10.94
C TYR A 389 -8.60 -22.13 10.20
N PRO A 390 -9.47 -21.39 9.49
CA PRO A 390 -9.06 -20.21 8.76
C PRO A 390 -8.67 -19.08 9.74
N PRO A 391 -7.54 -18.39 9.54
CA PRO A 391 -7.16 -17.25 10.36
C PRO A 391 -8.14 -16.09 10.14
N ASP A 392 -8.53 -15.45 11.25
CA ASP A 392 -9.51 -14.37 11.26
C ASP A 392 -8.87 -12.98 11.15
N SER A 393 -7.58 -12.84 11.47
CA SER A 393 -6.85 -11.59 11.39
C SER A 393 -5.46 -11.72 10.77
N TRP A 394 -4.89 -10.58 10.35
CA TRP A 394 -3.56 -10.55 9.75
C TRP A 394 -2.50 -11.12 10.70
N LEU A 395 -2.52 -10.72 11.97
CA LEU A 395 -1.54 -11.20 12.95
C LEU A 395 -1.67 -12.71 13.22
N VAL A 396 -2.89 -13.25 13.15
CA VAL A 396 -3.11 -14.69 13.21
C VAL A 396 -2.58 -15.37 11.93
N SER A 397 -2.75 -14.77 10.76
CA SER A 397 -2.13 -15.26 9.52
C SER A 397 -0.59 -15.28 9.63
N VAL A 398 0.04 -14.20 10.11
CA VAL A 398 1.49 -14.16 10.35
C VAL A 398 1.92 -15.27 11.28
N TRP A 399 1.20 -15.48 12.38
CA TRP A 399 1.51 -16.55 13.33
C TRP A 399 1.40 -17.94 12.70
N VAL A 400 0.32 -18.22 11.96
CA VAL A 400 0.14 -19.51 11.29
C VAL A 400 1.23 -19.75 10.25
N GLU A 401 1.60 -18.73 9.50
CA GLU A 401 2.56 -18.85 8.39
C GLU A 401 4.01 -18.94 8.86
N THR A 402 4.38 -18.17 9.88
CA THR A 402 5.77 -17.99 10.30
C THR A 402 6.06 -18.54 11.69
N GLY A 403 5.05 -19.06 12.37
CA GLY A 403 5.16 -19.59 13.73
C GLY A 403 5.29 -18.53 14.80
N ILE A 404 5.51 -18.96 16.05
CA ILE A 404 5.67 -18.04 17.18
C ILE A 404 6.95 -17.21 17.07
N ILE A 405 8.02 -17.79 16.50
CA ILE A 405 9.31 -17.11 16.31
C ILE A 405 9.13 -15.96 15.32
N GLY A 406 8.53 -16.26 14.16
CA GLY A 406 8.23 -15.25 13.14
C GLY A 406 7.25 -14.18 13.64
N LEU A 407 6.21 -14.56 14.39
CA LEU A 407 5.28 -13.59 14.98
C LEU A 407 5.98 -12.62 15.94
N VAL A 408 6.81 -13.13 16.86
CA VAL A 408 7.54 -12.28 17.82
C VAL A 408 8.50 -11.34 17.09
N LEU A 409 9.23 -11.85 16.09
CA LEU A 409 10.13 -11.03 15.28
C LEU A 409 9.36 -9.96 14.49
N TYR A 410 8.22 -10.32 13.89
CA TYR A 410 7.36 -9.39 13.16
C TYR A 410 6.86 -8.28 14.08
N LEU A 411 6.36 -8.61 15.28
CA LEU A 411 5.91 -7.63 16.27
C LEU A 411 7.05 -6.76 16.78
N ALA A 412 8.24 -7.33 17.01
CA ALA A 412 9.42 -6.59 17.43
C ALA A 412 9.86 -5.57 16.36
N VAL A 413 9.93 -5.98 15.10
CA VAL A 413 10.27 -5.10 13.97
C VAL A 413 9.29 -3.93 13.88
N HIS A 414 7.98 -4.20 13.92
CA HIS A 414 6.98 -3.14 13.84
C HIS A 414 6.93 -2.27 15.09
N GLY A 415 7.13 -2.84 16.29
CA GLY A 415 7.22 -2.11 17.55
C GLY A 415 8.39 -1.12 17.57
N VAL A 416 9.58 -1.58 17.18
CA VAL A 416 10.76 -0.72 17.02
C VAL A 416 10.51 0.34 15.95
N LEU A 417 9.88 -0.02 14.83
CA LEU A 417 9.56 0.91 13.75
C LEU A 417 8.64 2.04 14.23
N PHE A 418 7.57 1.73 14.96
CA PHE A 418 6.67 2.73 15.54
C PHE A 418 7.38 3.62 16.58
N ALA A 419 8.16 3.03 17.49
CA ALA A 419 8.88 3.76 18.52
C ALA A 419 9.90 4.73 17.90
N TRP A 420 10.68 4.26 16.92
CA TRP A 420 11.68 5.06 16.24
C TRP A 420 11.05 6.18 15.43
N CYS A 421 9.99 5.88 14.67
CA CYS A 421 9.23 6.91 13.95
C CYS A 421 8.63 7.95 14.90
N GLY A 422 8.05 7.53 16.03
CA GLY A 422 7.55 8.44 17.05
C GLY A 422 8.65 9.36 17.59
N TRP A 423 9.83 8.81 17.88
CA TRP A 423 11.00 9.58 18.32
C TRP A 423 11.46 10.59 17.25
N ILE A 424 11.53 10.19 15.98
CA ILE A 424 11.88 11.08 14.87
C ILE A 424 10.90 12.26 14.80
N LEU A 425 9.59 11.99 14.80
CA LEU A 425 8.57 13.03 14.71
C LEU A 425 8.63 13.99 15.90
N MET A 426 8.84 13.46 17.10
CA MET A 426 8.89 14.29 18.30
C MET A 426 10.17 15.13 18.37
N PHE A 427 11.33 14.54 18.11
CA PHE A 427 12.61 15.16 18.50
C PHE A 427 13.48 15.63 17.32
N LYS A 428 13.29 15.10 16.10
CA LYS A 428 14.14 15.42 14.95
C LYS A 428 13.53 16.41 13.97
N ILE A 429 12.20 16.50 13.90
CA ILE A 429 11.52 17.38 12.94
C ILE A 429 11.06 18.68 13.60
N MET A 430 11.64 19.80 13.15
CA MET A 430 11.37 21.13 13.67
C MET A 430 10.18 21.79 12.99
N ASN A 431 10.02 21.63 11.66
CA ASN A 431 8.92 22.26 10.94
C ASN A 431 7.57 21.66 11.36
N LYS A 432 6.72 22.49 11.99
CA LYS A 432 5.40 22.10 12.51
C LYS A 432 4.48 21.51 11.45
N ARG A 433 4.53 22.02 10.21
CA ARG A 433 3.68 21.57 9.11
C ARG A 433 4.13 20.22 8.58
N LEU A 434 5.43 20.05 8.33
CA LEU A 434 6.00 18.77 7.92
C LEU A 434 5.71 17.70 8.96
N ARG A 435 6.03 18.00 10.24
CA ARG A 435 5.76 17.10 11.36
C ARG A 435 4.30 16.68 11.39
N GLY A 436 3.37 17.62 11.32
CA GLY A 436 1.94 17.31 11.37
C GLY A 436 1.44 16.40 10.25
N LEU A 437 1.91 16.61 9.01
CA LEU A 437 1.58 15.73 7.89
C LEU A 437 2.16 14.32 8.07
N LEU A 438 3.41 14.22 8.53
CA LEU A 438 4.04 12.92 8.79
C LEU A 438 3.41 12.19 10.00
N THR A 439 2.99 12.94 11.03
CA THR A 439 2.18 12.40 12.13
C THR A 439 0.87 11.85 11.61
N ALA A 440 0.18 12.53 10.68
CA ALA A 440 -1.05 12.01 10.08
C ALA A 440 -0.84 10.64 9.41
N TRP A 441 0.25 10.47 8.67
CA TRP A 441 0.62 9.18 8.07
C TRP A 441 0.91 8.10 9.12
N LEU A 442 1.74 8.40 10.12
CA LEU A 442 2.10 7.42 11.16
C LEU A 442 0.89 7.02 12.02
N CYS A 443 0.01 7.96 12.35
CA CYS A 443 -1.22 7.68 13.10
C CYS A 443 -2.18 6.80 12.31
N THR A 444 -2.34 7.05 11.01
CA THR A 444 -3.12 6.17 10.13
C THR A 444 -2.53 4.76 10.08
N ALA A 445 -1.19 4.64 10.06
CA ALA A 445 -0.54 3.32 10.16
C ALA A 445 -0.81 2.64 11.51
N ALA A 446 -0.76 3.36 12.63
CA ALA A 446 -1.07 2.82 13.95
C ALA A 446 -2.53 2.31 14.03
N GLY A 447 -3.48 3.10 13.53
CA GLY A 447 -4.87 2.68 13.41
C GLY A 447 -5.04 1.44 12.53
N PHE A 448 -4.28 1.35 11.44
CA PHE A 448 -4.34 0.22 10.53
C PHE A 448 -3.88 -1.08 11.20
N TYR A 449 -2.80 -1.05 11.99
CA TYR A 449 -2.35 -2.22 12.73
C TYR A 449 -3.37 -2.67 13.79
N LEU A 450 -4.14 -1.73 14.38
CA LEU A 450 -5.26 -2.09 15.26
C LEU A 450 -6.39 -2.80 14.49
N ALA A 451 -6.71 -2.35 13.27
CA ALA A 451 -7.63 -3.06 12.39
C ALA A 451 -7.07 -4.43 11.93
N ALA A 452 -5.76 -4.53 11.68
CA ALA A 452 -5.06 -5.75 11.29
C ALA A 452 -5.03 -6.83 12.39
N TYR A 453 -5.12 -6.42 13.66
CA TYR A 453 -5.32 -7.35 14.77
C TYR A 453 -6.71 -8.02 14.74
N ALA A 454 -7.72 -7.32 14.21
CA ALA A 454 -9.10 -7.81 14.19
C ALA A 454 -9.50 -8.47 12.86
N ASN A 455 -8.86 -8.09 11.74
CA ASN A 455 -9.18 -8.57 10.40
C ASN A 455 -7.91 -8.80 9.57
N ASP A 456 -8.00 -9.67 8.57
CA ASP A 456 -6.95 -9.90 7.59
C ASP A 456 -6.95 -8.84 6.48
N VAL A 457 -6.31 -7.70 6.74
CA VAL A 457 -6.40 -6.48 5.91
C VAL A 457 -5.07 -6.04 5.29
N MET A 458 -3.98 -6.80 5.51
CA MET A 458 -2.67 -6.55 4.89
C MET A 458 -2.60 -7.08 3.45
N GLN A 459 -3.74 -7.06 2.75
CA GLN A 459 -3.81 -7.42 1.36
C GLN A 459 -3.60 -6.17 0.50
N TYR A 460 -3.27 -6.41 -0.75
CA TYR A 460 -3.12 -5.35 -1.72
C TYR A 460 -4.45 -4.57 -1.91
N PRO A 461 -4.42 -3.23 -2.05
CA PRO A 461 -3.27 -2.32 -2.09
C PRO A 461 -2.85 -1.73 -0.72
N ASN A 462 -3.42 -2.19 0.40
CA ASN A 462 -3.29 -1.54 1.72
C ASN A 462 -1.86 -1.50 2.25
N SER A 463 -1.05 -2.52 1.99
CA SER A 463 0.34 -2.61 2.45
C SER A 463 1.21 -1.45 1.96
N ILE A 464 0.99 -0.96 0.74
CA ILE A 464 1.84 0.08 0.14
C ILE A 464 1.69 1.43 0.86
N PRO A 465 0.47 2.02 1.05
CA PRO A 465 0.31 3.23 1.85
C PRO A 465 0.87 3.12 3.27
N ILE A 466 0.76 1.95 3.90
CA ILE A 466 1.25 1.72 5.27
C ILE A 466 2.77 1.77 5.34
N TYR A 467 3.46 1.06 4.46
CA TYR A 467 4.93 1.11 4.43
C TYR A 467 5.45 2.45 3.91
N THR A 468 4.68 3.14 3.06
CA THR A 468 4.96 4.53 2.66
C THR A 468 4.90 5.47 3.87
N ALA A 469 3.95 5.26 4.80
CA ALA A 469 3.84 6.06 6.02
C ALA A 469 5.12 6.01 6.87
N PHE A 470 5.67 4.80 7.07
CA PHE A 470 6.92 4.62 7.80
C PHE A 470 8.12 5.21 7.06
N ALA A 471 8.24 4.95 5.76
CA ALA A 471 9.34 5.45 4.96
C ALA A 471 9.38 6.99 4.89
N LEU A 472 8.20 7.63 4.82
CA LEU A 472 8.05 9.09 4.91
C LEU A 472 8.58 9.65 6.24
N CYS A 473 8.41 8.92 7.34
CA CYS A 473 8.95 9.34 8.64
C CYS A 473 10.48 9.36 8.63
N PHE A 474 11.13 8.34 8.08
CA PHE A 474 12.59 8.30 7.92
C PHE A 474 13.11 9.34 6.91
N ALA A 475 12.33 9.67 5.88
CA ALA A 475 12.65 10.77 4.96
C ALA A 475 12.49 12.15 5.61
N GLY A 476 11.64 12.27 6.63
CA GLY A 476 11.25 13.52 7.29
C GLY A 476 12.42 14.42 7.73
N PRO A 477 13.44 13.92 8.46
CA PRO A 477 14.60 14.71 8.87
C PRO A 477 15.37 15.33 7.71
N TYR A 478 15.53 14.60 6.60
CA TYR A 478 16.22 15.10 5.41
C TYR A 478 15.41 16.18 4.70
N ILE A 479 14.09 15.99 4.62
CA ILE A 479 13.17 17.00 4.09
C ILE A 479 13.22 18.27 4.96
N ASP A 480 13.18 18.13 6.28
CA ASP A 480 13.22 19.26 7.22
C ASP A 480 14.53 20.06 7.08
N LYS A 481 15.67 19.37 7.02
CA LYS A 481 16.98 20.00 6.84
C LYS A 481 17.06 20.82 5.55
N ARG A 482 16.58 20.26 4.42
CA ARG A 482 16.55 20.99 3.13
C ARG A 482 15.67 22.24 3.19
N MET A 483 14.55 22.15 3.91
CA MET A 483 13.65 23.30 4.09
C MET A 483 14.25 24.40 4.98
N GLN A 484 15.12 24.05 5.92
CA GLN A 484 15.84 25.03 6.73
C GLN A 484 16.91 25.73 5.88
N GLN A 485 17.71 24.93 5.16
CA GLN A 485 18.74 25.46 4.26
C GLN A 485 18.17 26.40 3.19
N SER A 486 17.03 26.04 2.58
CA SER A 486 16.40 26.90 1.58
C SER A 486 15.98 28.25 2.16
N LYS A 487 15.40 28.25 3.37
CA LYS A 487 15.00 29.49 4.06
C LYS A 487 16.19 30.36 4.45
N GLU A 488 17.27 29.75 4.93
CA GLU A 488 18.51 30.47 5.25
C GLU A 488 19.13 31.10 4.00
N THR A 489 19.02 30.44 2.85
CA THR A 489 19.52 30.96 1.56
C THR A 489 18.66 32.11 1.06
N GLU A 490 17.33 31.99 1.15
CA GLU A 490 16.39 33.06 0.82
C GLU A 490 16.66 34.31 1.68
N LEU A 491 16.81 34.16 2.99
CA LEU A 491 17.12 35.26 3.90
C LEU A 491 18.46 35.95 3.60
N LYS A 492 19.48 35.19 3.17
CA LYS A 492 20.78 35.75 2.78
C LYS A 492 20.77 36.48 1.45
N ASN A 493 19.82 36.18 0.57
CA ASN A 493 19.67 36.84 -0.73
C ASN A 493 18.80 38.10 -0.63
N GLU A 494 18.01 38.24 0.44
CA GLU A 494 17.19 39.42 0.75
C GLU A 494 17.93 40.47 1.61
N GLN A 495 19.08 40.11 2.17
CA GLN A 495 20.02 41.00 2.87
C GLN A 495 21.14 41.43 1.91
#